data_AF-A0A498HCL0-F1
#
_entry.id   AF-A0A498HCL0-F1
#
_cell.length_a   1.000
_cell.length_b   1.000
_cell.length_c   1.000
_cell.angle_alpha   90.00
_cell.angle_beta   90.00
_cell.angle_gamma   90.00
#
_symmetry.space_group_name_H-M   'P 1'
#
loop_
_entity.id
_entity.type
_entity.pdbx_description
1 polymer ?
#
loop_
_entity_poly.entity_id
_entity_poly.type
_entity_poly.pdbx_seq_one_letter_code
_entity_poly.pdbx_strand_id
1 'polypeptide(L)'
;MYAGQLAKHRGYRVIGSTGSDEYQSSLIKEDFGYDDAFHYQAETDFDATLTKYFPSGIDVYLDNVGVEMLEAALNHVNKHAKIPLCGMISGYSKVGRGGEEFDEFNRKGGEYAMVELSHLKEGKIGYSKLKTFHGTENFLESLGPLFTNSNVGRLVIQVK
;
A
#
# COMPACT_ATOMS: atom_id res chain seq x y z
N MET A 1 -3.68 2.40 3.88
CA MET A 1 -4.61 3.10 4.79
C MET A 1 -4.23 2.90 6.27
N TYR A 2 -4.39 1.72 6.87
CA TYR A 2 -4.11 1.54 8.32
C TYR A 2 -2.65 1.75 8.73
N ALA A 3 -1.70 1.20 7.96
CA ALA A 3 -0.29 1.34 8.30
C ALA A 3 0.20 2.79 8.30
N GLY A 4 -0.27 3.61 7.35
CA GLY A 4 0.11 5.03 7.34
C GLY A 4 -0.52 5.81 8.49
N GLN A 5 -1.74 5.48 8.92
CA GLN A 5 -2.32 6.09 10.13
C GLN A 5 -1.49 5.75 11.39
N LEU A 6 -1.04 4.49 11.51
CA LEU A 6 -0.13 4.08 12.59
C LEU A 6 1.22 4.82 12.53
N ALA A 7 1.73 5.10 11.33
CA ALA A 7 2.94 5.88 11.14
C ALA A 7 2.72 7.36 11.49
N LYS A 8 1.61 7.96 11.06
CA LYS A 8 1.22 9.32 11.46
C LYS A 8 1.11 9.46 12.97
N HIS A 9 0.51 8.48 13.66
CA HIS A 9 0.41 8.49 15.12
C HIS A 9 1.77 8.42 15.82
N ARG A 10 2.78 7.84 15.17
CA ARG A 10 4.17 7.82 15.64
C ARG A 10 4.97 9.07 15.24
N GLY A 11 4.34 10.06 14.63
CA GLY A 11 4.99 11.31 14.23
C GLY A 11 5.76 11.25 12.91
N TYR A 12 5.58 10.19 12.11
CA TYR A 12 6.23 10.10 10.80
C TYR A 12 5.55 11.00 9.77
N ARG A 13 6.34 11.43 8.78
CA ARG A 13 5.83 11.90 7.50
C ARG A 13 5.44 10.70 6.65
N VAL A 14 4.25 10.70 6.09
CA VAL A 14 3.64 9.57 5.39
C VAL A 14 3.09 10.04 4.05
N ILE A 15 3.56 9.39 2.98
CA ILE A 15 3.08 9.59 1.62
C ILE A 15 2.44 8.29 1.13
N GLY A 16 1.29 8.38 0.47
CA GLY A 16 0.58 7.23 -0.08
C GLY A 16 0.63 7.19 -1.60
N SER A 17 0.64 5.98 -2.16
CA SER A 17 0.40 5.73 -3.58
C SER A 17 -0.99 5.10 -3.74
N THR A 18 -1.82 5.63 -4.64
CA THR A 18 -3.20 5.14 -4.88
C THR A 18 -3.45 4.87 -6.35
N GLY A 19 -4.38 3.94 -6.64
CA GLY A 19 -4.68 3.48 -8.01
C GLY A 19 -5.87 4.18 -8.69
N SER A 20 -6.49 5.17 -8.07
CA SER A 20 -7.56 5.95 -8.70
C SER A 20 -7.28 7.45 -8.63
N ASP A 21 -7.98 8.20 -9.49
CA ASP A 21 -8.04 9.66 -9.52
C ASP A 21 -8.35 10.28 -8.14
N GLU A 22 -8.16 11.61 -8.07
CA GLU A 22 -8.23 12.55 -6.93
C GLU A 22 -8.96 12.07 -5.67
N TYR A 23 -10.10 11.38 -5.78
CA TYR A 23 -10.85 10.86 -4.65
C TYR A 23 -10.04 10.02 -3.67
N GLN A 24 -9.25 9.03 -4.10
CA GLN A 24 -8.49 8.20 -3.15
C GLN A 24 -7.32 8.96 -2.53
N SER A 25 -6.64 9.79 -3.32
CA SER A 25 -5.58 10.68 -2.86
C SER A 25 -6.10 11.69 -1.83
N SER A 26 -7.22 12.36 -2.11
CA SER A 26 -7.92 13.24 -1.18
C SER A 26 -8.38 12.49 0.06
N LEU A 27 -8.97 11.31 -0.10
CA LEU A 27 -9.44 10.50 1.03
C LEU A 27 -8.31 10.17 2.01
N ILE A 28 -7.14 9.74 1.54
CA ILE A 28 -6.06 9.39 2.48
C ILE A 28 -5.41 10.62 3.13
N LYS A 29 -5.44 11.78 2.46
CA LYS A 29 -4.95 13.05 3.03
C LYS A 29 -5.93 13.64 4.03
N GLU A 30 -7.19 13.76 3.65
CA GLU A 30 -8.26 14.39 4.43
C GLU A 30 -8.76 13.49 5.56
N ASP A 31 -9.10 12.22 5.28
CA ASP A 31 -9.72 11.33 6.26
C ASP A 31 -8.69 10.59 7.13
N PHE A 32 -7.47 10.35 6.62
CA PHE A 32 -6.45 9.55 7.31
C PHE A 32 -5.18 10.32 7.68
N GLY A 33 -5.10 11.61 7.35
CA GLY A 33 -4.02 12.49 7.79
C GLY A 33 -2.65 12.20 7.17
N TYR A 34 -2.61 11.55 6.00
CA TYR A 34 -1.37 11.43 5.23
C TYR A 34 -0.88 12.82 4.81
N ASP A 35 0.43 13.03 4.77
CA ASP A 35 1.00 14.34 4.41
C ASP A 35 0.85 14.60 2.90
N ASP A 36 0.95 13.54 2.09
CA ASP A 36 0.68 13.63 0.67
C ASP A 36 0.28 12.29 0.04
N ALA A 37 -0.16 12.35 -1.21
CA ALA A 37 -0.59 11.20 -1.99
C ALA A 37 -0.35 11.42 -3.48
N PHE A 38 -0.04 10.33 -4.21
CA PHE A 38 0.05 10.37 -5.67
C PHE A 38 -0.67 9.21 -6.34
N HIS A 39 -1.17 9.46 -7.55
CA HIS A 39 -1.86 8.48 -8.37
C HIS A 39 -0.87 7.78 -9.29
N TYR A 40 -0.45 6.56 -8.93
CA TYR A 40 0.66 5.92 -9.63
C TYR A 40 0.38 5.58 -11.10
N GLN A 41 -0.88 5.43 -11.52
CA GLN A 41 -1.19 5.15 -12.93
C GLN A 41 -1.06 6.39 -13.82
N ALA A 42 -1.05 7.59 -13.22
CA ALA A 42 -0.80 8.85 -13.93
C ALA A 42 0.69 9.18 -14.05
N GLU A 43 1.55 8.46 -13.32
CA GLU A 43 2.99 8.71 -13.32
C GLU A 43 3.68 7.87 -14.40
N THR A 44 4.53 8.51 -15.20
CA THR A 44 5.29 7.83 -16.26
C THR A 44 6.71 7.47 -15.84
N ASP A 45 7.19 8.01 -14.71
CA ASP A 45 8.54 7.82 -14.19
C ASP A 45 8.46 7.77 -12.65
N PHE A 46 8.62 6.58 -12.08
CA PHE A 46 8.56 6.39 -10.63
C PHE A 46 9.78 6.96 -9.91
N ASP A 47 10.96 7.00 -10.53
CA ASP A 47 12.14 7.61 -9.90
C ASP A 47 11.98 9.12 -9.75
N ALA A 48 11.50 9.80 -10.80
CA ALA A 48 11.19 11.23 -10.74
C ALA A 48 10.06 11.52 -9.73
N THR A 49 9.03 10.67 -9.71
CA THR A 49 7.92 10.77 -8.77
C THR A 49 8.41 10.65 -7.33
N LEU A 50 9.19 9.62 -7.02
CA LEU A 50 9.69 9.39 -5.67
C LEU A 50 10.67 10.49 -5.23
N THR A 51 11.51 11.01 -6.13
CA THR A 51 12.36 12.18 -5.86
C THR A 51 11.53 13.40 -5.41
N LYS A 52 10.43 13.67 -6.12
CA LYS A 52 9.52 14.78 -5.81
C LYS A 52 8.88 14.64 -4.44
N TYR A 53 8.38 13.44 -4.10
CA TYR A 53 7.68 13.23 -2.83
C TYR A 53 8.61 12.92 -1.65
N PHE A 54 9.83 12.41 -1.89
CA PHE A 54 10.80 12.01 -0.89
C PHE A 54 12.18 12.62 -1.17
N PRO A 55 12.32 13.95 -1.16
CA PRO A 55 13.60 14.61 -1.47
C PRO A 55 14.73 14.30 -0.48
N SER A 56 14.40 13.73 0.69
CA SER A 56 15.35 13.29 1.72
C SER A 56 15.43 11.76 1.84
N GLY A 57 14.93 11.04 0.82
CA GLY A 57 14.88 9.58 0.80
C GLY A 57 13.75 8.97 1.65
N ILE A 58 13.69 7.64 1.63
CA ILE A 58 12.64 6.83 2.27
C ILE A 58 13.27 6.01 3.41
N ASP A 59 12.82 6.24 4.66
CA ASP A 59 13.28 5.46 5.82
C ASP A 59 12.49 4.17 6.02
N VAL A 60 11.21 4.15 5.62
CA VAL A 60 10.35 2.97 5.70
C VAL A 60 9.49 2.86 4.43
N TYR A 61 9.61 1.75 3.70
CA TYR A 61 8.78 1.44 2.53
C TYR A 61 7.92 0.19 2.82
N LEU A 62 6.62 0.39 3.03
CA LEU A 62 5.69 -0.74 3.20
C LEU A 62 5.21 -1.22 1.83
N ASP A 63 5.74 -2.34 1.38
CA ASP A 63 5.40 -2.87 0.07
C ASP A 63 4.15 -3.76 0.13
N ASN A 64 3.15 -3.39 -0.68
CA ASN A 64 1.94 -4.19 -0.93
C ASN A 64 1.78 -4.52 -2.41
N VAL A 65 2.65 -3.97 -3.27
CA VAL A 65 2.45 -3.92 -4.72
C VAL A 65 3.54 -4.68 -5.46
N GLY A 66 4.82 -4.50 -5.10
CA GLY A 66 5.97 -5.13 -5.74
C GLY A 66 6.37 -4.54 -7.09
N VAL A 67 7.28 -5.23 -7.78
CA VAL A 67 7.73 -5.00 -9.17
C VAL A 67 8.23 -3.56 -9.37
N GLU A 68 7.75 -2.84 -10.41
CA GLU A 68 8.29 -1.55 -10.86
C GLU A 68 8.33 -0.47 -9.76
N MET A 69 7.32 -0.44 -8.87
CA MET A 69 7.30 0.51 -7.75
C MET A 69 8.32 0.12 -6.67
N LEU A 70 8.53 -1.17 -6.41
CA LEU A 70 9.55 -1.65 -5.47
C LEU A 70 10.95 -1.34 -6.01
N GLU A 71 11.21 -1.60 -7.29
CA GLU A 71 12.48 -1.28 -7.94
C GLU A 71 12.80 0.21 -7.81
N ALA A 72 11.84 1.07 -8.13
CA ALA A 72 12.00 2.51 -7.93
C ALA A 72 12.22 2.83 -6.45
N ALA A 73 11.40 2.32 -5.53
CA ALA A 73 11.56 2.59 -4.10
C ALA A 73 12.96 2.24 -3.57
N LEU A 74 13.55 1.13 -4.02
CA LEU A 74 14.90 0.70 -3.65
C LEU A 74 16.00 1.69 -4.07
N ASN A 75 15.78 2.50 -5.12
CA ASN A 75 16.71 3.56 -5.52
C ASN A 75 16.64 4.79 -4.61
N HIS A 76 15.54 4.96 -3.86
CA HIS A 76 15.27 6.16 -3.05
C HIS A 76 15.29 5.89 -1.54
N VAL A 77 15.56 4.66 -1.09
CA VAL A 77 15.66 4.36 0.34
C VAL A 77 16.95 4.90 0.97
N ASN A 78 16.83 5.38 2.21
CA ASN A 78 17.97 5.77 3.02
C ASN A 78 18.77 4.56 3.50
N LYS A 79 20.03 4.79 3.85
CA LYS A 79 20.85 3.77 4.53
C LYS A 79 20.13 3.33 5.82
N HIS A 80 20.02 2.01 6.02
CA HIS A 80 19.30 1.38 7.14
C HIS A 80 17.77 1.49 7.10
N ALA A 81 17.20 1.89 5.96
CA ALA A 81 15.75 1.85 5.77
C ALA A 81 15.17 0.46 6.03
N LYS A 82 13.90 0.43 6.45
CA LYS A 82 13.15 -0.79 6.71
C LYS A 82 12.10 -1.00 5.62
N ILE A 83 12.04 -2.21 5.07
CA ILE A 83 11.12 -2.53 3.99
C ILE A 83 10.26 -3.72 4.41
N PRO A 84 9.14 -3.51 5.13
CA PRO A 84 8.20 -4.58 5.39
C PRO A 84 7.49 -4.97 4.09
N LEU A 85 7.69 -6.21 3.66
CA LEU A 85 7.06 -6.78 2.48
C LEU A 85 5.77 -7.50 2.92
N CYS A 86 4.61 -6.91 2.62
CA CYS A 86 3.30 -7.44 3.01
C CYS A 86 2.65 -8.25 1.88
N GLY A 87 2.90 -7.89 0.62
CA GLY A 87 2.34 -8.54 -0.56
C GLY A 87 2.85 -7.91 -1.85
N MET A 88 2.60 -8.57 -2.98
CA MET A 88 3.03 -8.14 -4.31
C MET A 88 1.87 -8.24 -5.30
N ILE A 89 0.80 -7.47 -5.06
CA ILE A 89 -0.46 -7.65 -5.79
C ILE A 89 -0.31 -7.41 -7.30
N SER A 90 0.64 -6.59 -7.74
CA SER A 90 0.90 -6.34 -9.16
C SER A 90 1.45 -7.58 -9.90
N GLY A 91 2.05 -8.52 -9.17
CA GLY A 91 2.59 -9.76 -9.70
C GLY A 91 1.55 -10.89 -9.79
N TYR A 92 0.43 -10.81 -9.08
CA TYR A 92 -0.53 -11.94 -8.97
C TYR A 92 -1.27 -12.24 -10.28
N SER A 93 -1.46 -11.24 -11.14
CA SER A 93 -2.07 -11.42 -12.46
C SER A 93 -1.06 -11.83 -13.55
N LYS A 94 0.24 -11.76 -13.27
CA LYS A 94 1.32 -12.15 -14.18
C LYS A 94 1.74 -13.59 -13.84
N VAL A 95 1.28 -14.57 -14.62
CA VAL A 95 1.75 -15.96 -14.51
C VAL A 95 3.26 -15.98 -14.77
N GLY A 96 4.07 -16.12 -13.71
CA GLY A 96 5.47 -16.57 -13.82
C GLY A 96 6.60 -15.55 -13.65
N ARG A 97 6.43 -14.36 -13.03
CA ARG A 97 7.57 -13.43 -12.78
C ARG A 97 7.79 -12.90 -11.36
N GLY A 98 6.86 -13.11 -10.43
CA GLY A 98 7.01 -12.55 -9.06
C GLY A 98 8.02 -13.25 -8.15
N GLY A 99 8.58 -14.40 -8.55
CA GLY A 99 9.46 -15.21 -7.69
C GLY A 99 10.93 -14.76 -7.66
N GLU A 100 11.47 -14.25 -8.77
CA GLU A 100 12.92 -14.03 -8.91
C GLU A 100 13.40 -12.81 -8.09
N GLU A 101 12.62 -11.73 -8.05
CA GLU A 101 12.93 -10.52 -7.27
C GLU A 101 12.86 -10.78 -5.75
N PHE A 102 11.92 -11.63 -5.32
CA PHE A 102 11.78 -12.07 -3.93
C PHE A 102 13.00 -12.88 -3.48
N ASP A 103 13.47 -13.78 -4.32
CA ASP A 103 14.67 -14.57 -4.06
C ASP A 103 15.92 -13.70 -3.97
N GLU A 104 16.04 -12.66 -4.80
CA GLU A 104 17.17 -11.74 -4.73
C GLU A 104 17.15 -10.86 -3.46
N PHE A 105 15.98 -10.38 -3.02
CA PHE A 105 15.84 -9.65 -1.76
C PHE A 105 16.26 -10.51 -0.55
N ASN A 106 15.80 -11.77 -0.50
CA ASN A 106 16.18 -12.70 0.56
C ASN A 106 17.68 -13.02 0.52
N ARG A 107 18.27 -13.18 -0.68
CA ARG A 107 19.72 -13.41 -0.86
C ARG A 107 20.57 -12.24 -0.37
N LYS A 108 20.04 -11.00 -0.41
CA LYS A 108 20.69 -9.79 0.14
C LYS A 108 20.49 -9.62 1.65
N GLY A 109 19.82 -10.56 2.33
CA GLY A 109 19.67 -10.57 3.79
C GLY A 109 18.51 -9.72 4.32
N GLY A 110 17.44 -9.54 3.53
CA GLY A 110 16.23 -8.87 3.99
C GLY A 110 15.49 -9.66 5.07
N GLU A 111 15.10 -9.00 6.17
CA GLU A 111 14.27 -9.58 7.24
C GLU A 111 12.84 -9.02 7.20
N TYR A 112 11.84 -9.90 7.33
CA TYR A 112 10.42 -9.52 7.40
C TYR A 112 10.04 -9.20 8.85
N ALA A 113 9.39 -8.06 9.07
CA ALA A 113 8.80 -7.70 10.36
C ALA A 113 7.27 -7.76 10.28
N MET A 114 6.66 -8.63 11.08
CA MET A 114 5.21 -8.65 11.30
C MET A 114 4.85 -7.55 12.30
N VAL A 115 4.01 -6.60 11.91
CA VAL A 115 3.56 -5.52 12.80
C VAL A 115 2.32 -5.96 13.57
N GLU A 116 2.41 -6.00 14.90
CA GLU A 116 1.31 -6.34 15.79
C GLU A 116 0.30 -5.17 15.94
N LEU A 117 -0.98 -5.46 15.72
CA LEU A 117 -2.08 -4.49 15.55
C LEU A 117 -2.75 -4.01 16.87
N SER A 118 -2.02 -3.98 17.99
CA SER A 118 -2.59 -3.71 19.33
C SER A 118 -3.24 -2.32 19.53
N HIS A 119 -3.05 -1.37 18.61
CA HIS A 119 -3.52 0.02 18.71
C HIS A 119 -4.96 0.26 18.21
N LEU A 120 -5.67 -0.76 17.70
CA LEU A 120 -7.01 -0.60 17.11
C LEU A 120 -8.12 -0.28 18.14
N LYS A 121 -7.87 -0.43 19.45
CA LYS A 121 -8.92 -0.33 20.50
C LYS A 121 -9.23 1.08 21.00
N GLU A 122 -8.44 2.10 20.65
CA GLU A 122 -8.55 3.44 21.26
C GLU A 122 -9.25 4.51 20.39
N GLY A 123 -9.82 4.14 19.23
CA GLY A 123 -10.53 5.08 18.35
C GLY A 123 -9.64 6.15 17.68
N LYS A 124 -8.31 6.08 17.86
CA LYS A 124 -7.31 7.01 17.27
C LYS A 124 -6.97 6.71 15.81
N ILE A 125 -7.55 5.64 15.25
CA ILE A 125 -7.35 5.18 13.88
C ILE A 125 -8.71 5.19 13.19
N GLY A 126 -8.85 5.98 12.14
CA GLY A 126 -10.03 6.01 11.29
C GLY A 126 -10.21 4.68 10.54
N TYR A 127 -11.45 4.23 10.46
CA TYR A 127 -11.79 3.02 9.72
C TYR A 127 -11.80 3.29 8.23
N SER A 128 -11.27 2.33 7.47
CA SER A 128 -11.43 2.32 6.02
C SER A 128 -12.91 2.17 5.66
N LYS A 129 -13.38 2.89 4.63
CA LYS A 129 -14.72 2.70 4.06
C LYS A 129 -14.91 1.22 3.72
N LEU A 130 -16.07 0.67 4.10
CA LEU A 130 -16.42 -0.71 3.80
C LEU A 130 -17.28 -0.72 2.55
N LYS A 131 -16.88 -1.49 1.53
CA LYS A 131 -17.73 -1.85 0.41
C LYS A 131 -18.31 -3.23 0.69
N THR A 132 -19.59 -3.25 1.06
CA THR A 132 -20.29 -4.46 1.50
C THR A 132 -21.04 -5.11 0.35
N PHE A 133 -20.78 -6.38 0.10
CA PHE A 133 -21.61 -7.28 -0.69
C PHE A 133 -22.48 -8.09 0.25
N HIS A 134 -23.74 -8.32 -0.09
CA HIS A 134 -24.66 -9.09 0.76
C HIS A 134 -24.88 -10.47 0.16
N GLY A 135 -24.79 -11.52 1.00
CA GLY A 135 -25.02 -12.90 0.56
C GLY A 135 -23.80 -13.53 -0.12
N THR A 136 -23.65 -14.84 0.10
CA THR A 136 -22.53 -15.64 -0.42
C THR A 136 -22.58 -15.80 -1.94
N GLU A 137 -23.75 -15.65 -2.54
CA GLU A 137 -23.97 -15.65 -3.98
C GLU A 137 -23.14 -14.59 -4.71
N ASN A 138 -22.83 -13.47 -4.02
CA ASN A 138 -22.05 -12.37 -4.56
C ASN A 138 -20.53 -12.54 -4.35
N PHE A 139 -20.08 -13.70 -3.85
CA PHE A 139 -18.66 -13.95 -3.56
C PHE A 139 -17.78 -13.71 -4.78
N LEU A 140 -18.08 -14.34 -5.93
CA LEU A 140 -17.24 -14.21 -7.12
C LEU A 140 -17.24 -12.79 -7.68
N GLU A 141 -18.39 -12.11 -7.69
CA GLU A 141 -18.49 -10.71 -8.12
C GLU A 141 -17.66 -9.79 -7.22
N SER A 142 -17.66 -10.04 -5.91
CA SER A 142 -16.91 -9.23 -4.94
C SER A 142 -15.40 -9.26 -5.15
N LEU A 143 -14.86 -10.28 -5.85
CA LEU A 143 -13.43 -10.37 -6.14
C LEU A 143 -13.01 -9.46 -7.29
N GLY A 144 -13.89 -9.16 -8.25
CA GLY A 144 -13.55 -8.35 -9.42
C GLY A 144 -12.93 -6.98 -9.07
N PRO A 145 -13.54 -6.21 -8.15
CA PRO A 145 -12.99 -4.93 -7.72
C PRO A 145 -11.57 -4.97 -7.14
N LEU A 146 -11.15 -6.09 -6.51
CA LEU A 146 -9.81 -6.24 -5.90
C LEU A 146 -8.68 -6.12 -6.92
N PHE A 147 -8.91 -6.60 -8.15
CA PHE A 147 -7.86 -6.71 -9.17
C PHE A 147 -8.00 -5.65 -10.28
N THR A 148 -9.01 -4.80 -10.20
CA THR A 148 -9.33 -3.76 -11.20
C THR A 148 -9.13 -2.34 -10.67
N ASN A 149 -8.59 -2.19 -9.45
CA ASN A 149 -8.45 -0.90 -8.75
C ASN A 149 -9.77 -0.12 -8.56
N SER A 150 -10.92 -0.79 -8.71
CA SER A 150 -12.23 -0.13 -8.63
C SER A 150 -12.84 -0.17 -7.23
N ASN A 151 -12.19 -0.82 -6.26
CA ASN A 151 -12.60 -0.78 -4.87
C ASN A 151 -12.03 0.44 -4.14
N VAL A 152 -12.88 1.12 -3.36
CA VAL A 152 -12.44 2.07 -2.33
C VAL A 152 -12.59 1.41 -0.97
N GLY A 153 -11.46 1.26 -0.28
CA GLY A 153 -11.42 0.69 1.07
C GLY A 153 -11.55 -0.83 1.09
N ARG A 154 -12.04 -1.37 2.21
CA ARG A 154 -12.09 -2.82 2.45
C ARG A 154 -13.38 -3.42 1.89
N LEU A 155 -13.25 -4.50 1.14
CA LEU A 155 -14.38 -5.30 0.69
C LEU A 155 -14.80 -6.27 1.80
N VAL A 156 -16.10 -6.37 2.03
CA VAL A 156 -16.70 -7.27 3.02
C VAL A 156 -17.88 -7.99 2.38
N ILE A 157 -18.02 -9.29 2.64
CA ILE A 157 -19.24 -10.02 2.33
C ILE A 157 -20.00 -10.22 3.64
N GLN A 158 -21.19 -9.64 3.73
CA GLN A 158 -22.11 -9.89 4.82
C GLN A 158 -22.91 -11.16 4.50
N VAL A 159 -22.51 -12.26 5.13
CA VAL A 159 -23.29 -13.49 5.21
C VAL A 159 -24.39 -13.22 6.25
N LYS A 160 -25.64 -13.57 5.92
CA LYS A 160 -26.83 -13.29 6.76
C LYS A 160 -26.61 -13.59 8.24
#